data_AF-B8HIL8-F1
#
_entry.id   AF-B8HIL8-F1
#
_cell.length_a   1.000
_cell.length_b   1.000
_cell.length_c   1.000
_cell.angle_alpha   90.00
_cell.angle_beta   90.00
_cell.angle_gamma   90.00
#
_symmetry.space_group_name_H-M   'P 1'
#
loop_
_entity.id
_entity.type
_entity.pdbx_description
1 polymer ?
#
loop_
_entity_poly.entity_id
_entity_poly.type
_entity_poly.pdbx_seq_one_letter_code
_entity_poly.pdbx_strand_id
1 'polypeptide(L)'
;MSPTTRRRTAAETLEELDRFQQAHGRLPKSNATDPAEKYLANFLFTTLRQKERRGTLKPELRERAAGIPGALKLDTHPDQDALLDELRDFIQVNGYAPRHSRKGVPAREVQLRAWVSNNLYLDPARKSPRLRARHEAISALLATAPSYAEKDLDDRIALAEEFVRENGYRPSSRAMSWLKDYVHGTYHLDGPFGTGSRLNDIRAARIKAILAYPSIVEYSWNRNFDQLKDYASRHDGALPGNWSHPLFSWLTVQRRQYRRGRLSPERVSTLRTLPGVLPEVQSLEQAA
;
A
#
# COMPACT_ATOMS: atom_id res chain seq x y z
N MET A 1 -63.01 16.47 35.71
CA MET A 1 -62.92 15.53 34.57
C MET A 1 -61.62 15.85 33.83
N SER A 2 -60.59 15.02 33.96
CA SER A 2 -59.35 15.18 33.20
C SER A 2 -59.64 14.87 31.73
N PRO A 3 -59.27 15.72 30.77
CA PRO A 3 -59.50 15.43 29.36
C PRO A 3 -58.58 14.30 28.94
N THR A 4 -59.17 13.15 28.61
CA THR A 4 -58.46 12.01 28.03
C THR A 4 -57.92 12.43 26.67
N THR A 5 -56.62 12.77 26.59
CA THR A 5 -55.95 13.13 25.35
C THR A 5 -56.06 11.95 24.37
N ARG A 6 -56.92 12.08 23.36
CA ARG A 6 -57.11 11.08 22.30
C ARG A 6 -55.75 10.78 21.66
N ARG A 7 -55.40 9.49 21.59
CA ARG A 7 -54.16 9.05 20.94
C ARG A 7 -54.28 9.24 19.43
N ARG A 8 -53.41 10.07 18.84
CA ARG A 8 -53.36 10.31 17.39
C ARG A 8 -53.13 9.00 16.63
N THR A 9 -53.84 8.84 15.51
CA THR A 9 -53.67 7.73 14.57
C THR A 9 -52.49 7.99 13.63
N ALA A 10 -51.97 6.94 12.99
CA ALA A 10 -50.87 7.09 12.04
C ALA A 10 -51.24 7.96 10.81
N ALA A 11 -52.52 7.99 10.44
CA ALA A 11 -53.03 8.81 9.34
C ALA A 11 -53.03 10.30 9.71
N GLU A 12 -53.52 10.65 10.91
CA GLU A 12 -53.51 12.02 11.43
C GLU A 12 -52.08 12.54 11.60
N THR A 13 -51.14 11.70 12.08
CA THR A 13 -49.73 12.09 12.21
C THR A 13 -49.04 12.31 10.87
N LEU A 14 -49.44 11.60 9.80
CA LEU A 14 -48.94 11.87 8.44
C LEU A 14 -49.43 13.21 7.90
N GLU A 15 -50.67 13.60 8.18
CA GLU A 15 -51.21 14.92 7.79
C GLU A 15 -50.54 16.06 8.57
N GLU A 16 -50.18 15.84 9.83
CA GLU A 16 -49.33 16.78 10.59
C GLU A 16 -47.91 16.86 10.02
N LEU A 17 -47.33 15.73 9.60
CA LEU A 17 -46.01 15.68 8.97
C LEU A 17 -45.98 16.39 7.62
N ASP A 18 -47.02 16.23 6.80
CA ASP A 18 -47.17 16.91 5.51
C ASP A 18 -47.31 18.42 5.70
N ARG A 19 -48.19 18.86 6.60
CA ARG A 19 -48.32 20.28 6.95
C ARG A 19 -47.01 20.87 7.47
N PHE A 20 -46.27 20.14 8.30
CA PHE A 20 -44.95 20.57 8.76
C PHE A 20 -43.97 20.74 7.59
N GLN A 21 -43.93 19.77 6.68
CA GLN A 21 -43.06 19.82 5.51
C GLN A 21 -43.41 21.00 4.59
N GLN A 22 -44.69 21.26 4.36
CA GLN A 22 -45.17 22.38 3.54
C GLN A 22 -44.85 23.74 4.20
N ALA A 23 -45.04 23.86 5.51
CA ALA A 23 -44.80 25.10 6.24
C ALA A 23 -43.31 25.44 6.40
N HIS A 24 -42.45 24.43 6.58
CA HIS A 24 -41.03 24.63 6.91
C HIS A 24 -40.06 24.27 5.77
N GLY A 25 -40.53 23.65 4.69
CA GLY A 25 -39.70 23.18 3.58
C GLY A 25 -38.71 22.06 3.95
N ARG A 26 -38.89 21.44 5.12
CA ARG A 26 -37.98 20.41 5.67
C ARG A 26 -38.74 19.39 6.51
N LEU A 27 -38.10 18.25 6.78
CA LEU A 27 -38.60 17.26 7.73
C LEU A 27 -38.26 17.64 9.19
N PRO A 28 -39.03 17.14 10.17
CA PRO A 28 -38.80 17.38 11.60
C PRO A 28 -37.50 16.71 12.09
N LYS A 29 -36.80 17.36 13.02
CA LYS A 29 -35.53 16.89 13.58
C LYS A 29 -35.73 16.22 14.93
N SER A 30 -35.03 15.10 15.16
CA SER A 30 -35.11 14.35 16.43
C SER A 30 -34.56 15.12 17.63
N ASN A 31 -33.69 16.10 17.40
CA ASN A 31 -33.09 16.96 18.43
C ASN A 31 -33.75 18.34 18.54
N ALA A 32 -34.94 18.55 17.96
CA ALA A 32 -35.66 19.82 18.06
C ALA A 32 -36.06 20.16 19.52
N THR A 33 -36.10 21.44 19.88
CA THR A 33 -36.54 21.85 21.23
C THR A 33 -38.04 21.67 21.40
N ASP A 34 -38.81 21.92 20.35
CA ASP A 34 -40.27 21.78 20.34
C ASP A 34 -40.72 20.31 20.53
N PRO A 35 -41.54 20.01 21.56
CA PRO A 35 -42.11 18.68 21.78
C PRO A 35 -42.95 18.16 20.60
N ALA A 36 -43.64 19.03 19.86
CA ALA A 36 -44.46 18.61 18.71
C ALA A 36 -43.59 18.18 17.53
N GLU A 37 -42.55 18.95 17.18
CA GLU A 37 -41.56 18.55 16.18
C GLU A 37 -40.86 17.24 16.57
N LYS A 38 -40.46 17.08 17.84
CA LYS A 38 -39.87 15.83 18.35
C LYS A 38 -40.78 14.63 18.17
N TYR A 39 -42.09 14.79 18.43
CA TYR A 39 -43.07 13.74 18.22
C TYR A 39 -43.14 13.32 16.74
N LEU A 40 -43.21 14.28 15.82
CA LEU A 40 -43.24 14.01 14.38
C LEU A 40 -41.94 13.34 13.90
N ALA A 41 -40.78 13.79 14.39
CA ALA A 41 -39.50 13.15 14.12
C ALA A 41 -39.48 11.70 14.63
N ASN A 42 -39.93 11.46 15.86
CA ASN A 42 -39.98 10.12 16.42
C ASN A 42 -40.89 9.20 15.60
N PHE A 43 -42.09 9.67 15.21
CA PHE A 43 -42.97 8.91 14.32
C PHE A 43 -42.33 8.59 12.96
N LEU A 44 -41.70 9.59 12.32
CA LEU A 44 -40.99 9.46 11.06
C LEU A 44 -39.91 8.37 11.11
N PHE A 45 -39.02 8.41 12.11
CA PHE A 45 -37.87 7.51 12.19
C PHE A 45 -38.20 6.13 12.76
N THR A 46 -39.01 6.07 13.83
CA THR A 46 -39.26 4.82 14.57
C THR A 46 -40.45 4.03 14.05
N THR A 47 -41.42 4.68 13.40
CA THR A 47 -42.64 4.02 12.94
C THR A 47 -42.69 3.98 11.41
N LEU A 48 -42.74 5.14 10.75
CA LEU A 48 -42.98 5.22 9.30
C LEU A 48 -41.85 4.55 8.51
N ARG A 49 -40.61 5.03 8.68
CA ARG A 49 -39.43 4.48 7.98
C ARG A 49 -39.10 3.05 8.39
N GLN A 50 -39.38 2.65 9.64
CA GLN A 50 -39.16 1.27 10.08
C GLN A 50 -40.12 0.30 9.38
N LYS A 51 -41.41 0.66 9.25
CA LYS A 51 -42.40 -0.15 8.53
C LYS A 51 -42.13 -0.20 7.03
N GLU A 52 -41.73 0.92 6.42
CA GLU A 52 -41.31 0.96 5.01
C GLU A 52 -40.10 0.04 4.78
N ARG A 53 -39.07 0.12 5.64
CA ARG A 53 -37.88 -0.76 5.56
C ARG A 53 -38.22 -2.24 5.65
N ARG A 54 -39.23 -2.60 6.45
CA ARG A 54 -39.68 -4.00 6.62
C ARG A 54 -40.70 -4.44 5.55
N GLY A 55 -41.13 -3.55 4.67
CA GLY A 55 -42.19 -3.82 3.70
C GLY A 55 -43.56 -4.07 4.33
N THR A 56 -43.78 -3.66 5.59
CA THR A 56 -45.04 -3.88 6.33
C THR A 56 -45.91 -2.63 6.45
N LEU A 57 -45.54 -1.56 5.74
CA LEU A 57 -46.34 -0.34 5.68
C LEU A 57 -47.60 -0.59 4.84
N LYS A 58 -48.78 -0.29 5.41
CA LYS A 58 -50.06 -0.43 4.70
C LYS A 58 -50.04 0.40 3.41
N PRO A 59 -50.57 -0.12 2.27
CA PRO A 59 -50.55 0.58 0.99
C PRO A 59 -51.08 2.01 1.06
N GLU A 60 -52.23 2.22 1.71
CA GLU A 60 -52.85 3.55 1.90
C GLU A 60 -51.95 4.56 2.63
N LEU A 61 -51.25 4.10 3.68
CA LEU A 61 -50.34 4.96 4.44
C LEU A 61 -49.05 5.24 3.66
N ARG A 62 -48.61 4.27 2.85
CA ARG A 62 -47.42 4.41 1.99
C ARG A 62 -47.67 5.42 0.88
N GLU A 63 -48.84 5.37 0.23
CA GLU A 63 -49.23 6.34 -0.79
C GLU A 63 -49.27 7.76 -0.23
N ARG A 64 -49.92 7.95 0.93
CA ARG A 64 -49.92 9.24 1.65
C ARG A 64 -48.52 9.72 2.00
N ALA A 65 -47.66 8.84 2.51
CA ALA A 65 -46.29 9.19 2.87
C ALA A 65 -45.39 9.48 1.65
N ALA A 66 -45.66 8.85 0.50
CA ALA A 66 -44.93 9.11 -0.75
C ALA A 66 -45.19 10.53 -1.28
N GLY A 67 -46.34 11.12 -0.96
CA GLY A 67 -46.66 12.51 -1.25
C GLY A 67 -45.83 13.54 -0.45
N ILE A 68 -45.18 13.13 0.64
CA ILE A 68 -44.38 14.03 1.49
C ILE A 68 -42.90 13.93 1.09
N PRO A 69 -42.29 15.02 0.57
CA PRO A 69 -40.91 15.01 0.11
C PRO A 69 -39.92 14.48 1.16
N GLY A 70 -39.27 13.37 0.84
CA GLY A 70 -38.24 12.73 1.67
C GLY A 70 -38.75 11.91 2.86
N ALA A 71 -40.07 11.81 3.10
CA ALA A 71 -40.60 11.06 4.25
C ALA A 71 -40.24 9.57 4.18
N LEU A 72 -40.34 8.96 3.00
CA LEU A 72 -39.98 7.56 2.74
C LEU A 72 -38.50 7.33 2.41
N LYS A 73 -37.64 8.38 2.43
CA LYS A 73 -36.20 8.21 2.21
C LYS A 73 -35.61 7.41 3.36
N LEU A 74 -35.26 6.16 3.10
CA LEU A 74 -34.57 5.32 4.07
C LEU A 74 -33.08 5.68 4.06
N ASP A 75 -32.51 5.95 5.24
CA ASP A 75 -31.06 5.92 5.38
C ASP A 75 -30.63 4.48 5.11
N THR A 76 -29.99 4.26 3.97
CA THR A 76 -29.33 3.02 3.62
C THR A 76 -28.11 2.92 4.51
N HIS A 77 -28.27 2.31 5.69
CA HIS A 77 -27.11 1.85 6.43
C HIS A 77 -26.46 0.76 5.56
N PRO A 78 -25.15 0.86 5.25
CA PRO A 78 -24.48 -0.17 4.47
C PRO A 78 -24.69 -1.51 5.13
N ASP A 79 -24.96 -2.54 4.32
CA ASP A 79 -25.01 -3.91 4.82
C ASP A 79 -23.63 -4.26 5.39
N GLN A 80 -23.62 -4.58 6.68
CA GLN A 80 -22.40 -4.76 7.44
C GLN A 80 -21.76 -6.11 7.16
N ASP A 81 -22.56 -7.09 6.76
CA ASP A 81 -22.09 -8.43 6.43
C ASP A 81 -21.52 -8.40 5.00
N ALA A 82 -22.19 -7.70 4.07
CA ALA A 82 -21.64 -7.44 2.73
C ALA A 82 -20.32 -6.64 2.75
N LEU A 83 -20.16 -5.67 3.67
CA LEU A 83 -18.89 -4.94 3.83
C LEU A 83 -17.77 -5.81 4.42
N LEU A 84 -18.12 -6.79 5.25
CA LEU A 84 -17.15 -7.76 5.77
C LEU A 84 -16.68 -8.70 4.66
N ASP A 85 -17.60 -9.13 3.79
CA ASP A 85 -17.28 -9.91 2.60
C ASP A 85 -16.42 -9.10 1.63
N GLU A 86 -16.76 -7.83 1.38
CA GLU A 86 -15.93 -6.93 0.58
C GLU A 86 -14.51 -6.76 1.17
N LEU A 87 -14.37 -6.67 2.49
CA LEU A 87 -13.05 -6.63 3.14
C LEU A 87 -12.25 -7.91 2.88
N ARG A 88 -12.90 -9.07 2.96
CA ARG A 88 -12.27 -10.36 2.68
C ARG A 88 -11.81 -10.43 1.23
N ASP A 89 -12.68 -10.08 0.29
CA ASP A 89 -12.38 -10.06 -1.14
C ASP A 89 -11.27 -9.05 -1.45
N PHE A 90 -11.31 -7.87 -0.84
CA PHE A 90 -10.26 -6.87 -0.99
C PHE A 90 -8.90 -7.44 -0.56
N ILE A 91 -8.81 -8.05 0.62
CA ILE A 91 -7.55 -8.63 1.13
C ILE A 91 -7.10 -9.77 0.22
N GLN A 92 -8.01 -10.63 -0.23
CA GLN A 92 -7.68 -11.76 -1.11
C GLN A 92 -7.16 -11.30 -2.48
N VAL A 93 -7.79 -10.30 -3.08
CA VAL A 93 -7.42 -9.78 -4.41
C VAL A 93 -6.15 -8.93 -4.35
N ASN A 94 -6.03 -8.07 -3.34
CA ASN A 94 -4.96 -7.09 -3.27
C ASN A 94 -3.75 -7.60 -2.47
N GLY A 95 -3.94 -8.56 -1.57
CA GLY A 95 -2.87 -9.12 -0.73
C GLY A 95 -2.40 -8.19 0.39
N TYR A 96 -3.13 -7.12 0.71
CA TYR A 96 -2.81 -6.18 1.79
C TYR A 96 -4.06 -5.60 2.44
N ALA A 97 -3.93 -5.08 3.66
CA ALA A 97 -5.01 -4.40 4.38
C ALA A 97 -5.29 -2.99 3.81
N PRO A 98 -6.56 -2.57 3.68
CA PRO A 98 -6.92 -1.31 3.01
C PRO A 98 -6.23 -0.09 3.65
N ARG A 99 -5.88 0.91 2.84
CA ARG A 99 -5.09 2.07 3.26
C ARG A 99 -5.93 3.24 3.75
N HIS A 100 -5.29 4.07 4.57
CA HIS A 100 -5.81 5.39 4.88
C HIS A 100 -5.80 6.30 3.67
N SER A 101 -6.60 7.38 3.75
CA SER A 101 -6.64 8.43 2.75
C SER A 101 -5.23 8.99 2.48
N ARG A 102 -4.79 8.87 1.23
CA ARG A 102 -3.59 9.50 0.65
C ARG A 102 -3.81 9.74 -0.83
N LYS A 103 -2.97 10.59 -1.43
CA LYS A 103 -2.99 10.86 -2.87
C LYS A 103 -2.84 9.56 -3.67
N GLY A 104 -3.75 9.32 -4.61
CA GLY A 104 -3.73 8.13 -5.48
C GLY A 104 -4.40 6.88 -4.90
N VAL A 105 -4.87 6.90 -3.65
CA VAL A 105 -5.64 5.77 -3.09
C VAL A 105 -7.09 5.85 -3.59
N PRO A 106 -7.66 4.75 -4.15
CA PRO A 106 -9.05 4.73 -4.59
C PRO A 106 -10.03 5.10 -3.47
N ALA A 107 -11.04 5.91 -3.79
CA ALA A 107 -12.04 6.36 -2.80
C ALA A 107 -12.74 5.19 -2.09
N ARG A 108 -12.98 4.08 -2.80
CA ARG A 108 -13.61 2.89 -2.21
C ARG A 108 -12.73 2.21 -1.15
N GLU A 109 -11.43 2.12 -1.40
CA GLU A 109 -10.46 1.59 -0.42
C GLU A 109 -10.44 2.46 0.85
N VAL A 110 -10.47 3.79 0.69
CA VAL A 110 -10.52 4.74 1.81
C VAL A 110 -11.81 4.56 2.63
N GLN A 111 -12.96 4.38 1.96
CA GLN A 111 -14.24 4.14 2.61
C GLN A 111 -14.22 2.82 3.41
N LEU A 112 -13.70 1.75 2.79
CA LEU A 112 -13.56 0.45 3.44
C LEU A 112 -12.63 0.54 4.67
N ARG A 113 -11.50 1.26 4.54
CA ARG A 113 -10.59 1.49 5.66
C ARG A 113 -11.23 2.29 6.80
N ALA A 114 -12.02 3.31 6.48
CA ALA A 114 -12.75 4.09 7.47
C ALA A 114 -13.78 3.23 8.21
N TRP A 115 -14.51 2.37 7.49
CA TRP A 115 -15.43 1.41 8.08
C TRP A 115 -14.71 0.42 9.01
N VAL A 116 -13.54 -0.09 8.61
CA VAL A 116 -12.67 -0.90 9.48
C VAL A 116 -12.29 -0.14 10.76
N SER A 117 -11.78 1.09 10.65
CA SER A 117 -11.41 1.92 11.81
C SER A 117 -12.57 2.08 12.80
N ASN A 118 -13.75 2.44 12.30
CA ASN A 118 -14.93 2.66 13.13
C ASN A 118 -15.34 1.39 13.87
N ASN A 119 -15.16 0.24 13.23
CA ASN A 119 -15.42 -1.05 13.85
C ASN A 119 -14.38 -1.49 14.86
N LEU A 120 -13.18 -0.92 14.87
CA LEU A 120 -12.10 -1.26 15.81
C LEU A 120 -11.90 -0.21 16.92
N TYR A 121 -12.55 0.96 16.82
CA TYR A 121 -12.34 2.11 17.71
C TYR A 121 -12.56 1.85 19.21
N LEU A 122 -13.41 0.88 19.58
CA LEU A 122 -13.66 0.50 20.98
C LEU A 122 -13.14 -0.90 21.30
N ASP A 123 -12.73 -1.08 22.55
CA ASP A 123 -12.46 -2.38 23.18
C ASP A 123 -13.63 -3.36 22.89
N PRO A 124 -13.35 -4.56 22.35
CA PRO A 124 -14.37 -5.57 22.06
C PRO A 124 -15.21 -5.96 23.28
N ALA A 125 -14.66 -5.89 24.51
CA ALA A 125 -15.39 -6.19 25.74
C ALA A 125 -16.57 -5.24 25.97
N ARG A 126 -16.45 -3.98 25.54
CA ARG A 126 -17.47 -2.92 25.70
C ARG A 126 -18.57 -2.97 24.63
N LYS A 127 -18.48 -3.88 23.65
CA LYS A 127 -19.42 -3.99 22.53
C LYS A 127 -20.54 -4.98 22.82
N SER A 128 -21.71 -4.76 22.19
CA SER A 128 -22.77 -5.77 22.14
C SER A 128 -22.28 -7.04 21.42
N PRO A 129 -22.88 -8.22 21.66
CA PRO A 129 -22.42 -9.48 21.05
C PRO A 129 -22.25 -9.41 19.52
N ARG A 130 -23.22 -8.80 18.83
CA ARG A 130 -23.15 -8.62 17.36
C ARG A 130 -21.97 -7.74 16.93
N LEU A 131 -21.74 -6.62 17.62
CA LEU A 131 -20.64 -5.70 17.30
C LEU A 131 -19.28 -6.29 17.66
N ARG A 132 -19.21 -7.12 18.71
CA ARG A 132 -18.02 -7.86 19.12
C ARG A 132 -17.63 -8.92 18.09
N ALA A 133 -18.58 -9.76 17.67
CA ALA A 133 -18.34 -10.77 16.64
C ALA A 133 -17.79 -10.15 15.35
N ARG A 134 -18.33 -9.00 14.93
CA ARG A 134 -17.81 -8.26 13.77
C ARG A 134 -16.43 -7.66 14.01
N HIS A 135 -16.16 -7.11 15.20
CA HIS A 135 -14.81 -6.65 15.57
C HIS A 135 -13.82 -7.81 15.38
N GLU A 136 -14.08 -8.94 16.05
CA GLU A 136 -13.20 -10.12 16.02
C GLU A 136 -12.99 -10.64 14.60
N ALA A 137 -14.04 -10.70 13.77
CA ALA A 137 -13.92 -11.08 12.37
C ALA A 137 -13.02 -10.14 11.56
N ILE A 138 -13.17 -8.82 11.74
CA ILE A 138 -12.30 -7.82 11.09
C ILE A 138 -10.86 -7.98 11.57
N SER A 139 -10.64 -8.11 12.88
CA SER A 139 -9.30 -8.29 13.44
C SER A 139 -8.63 -9.56 12.94
N ALA A 140 -9.37 -10.67 12.83
CA ALA A 140 -8.87 -11.92 12.28
C ALA A 140 -8.46 -11.78 10.80
N LEU A 141 -9.26 -11.08 9.98
CA LEU A 141 -8.90 -10.78 8.59
C LEU A 141 -7.65 -9.88 8.49
N LEU A 142 -7.54 -8.87 9.34
CA LEU A 142 -6.37 -7.99 9.32
C LEU A 142 -5.10 -8.69 9.82
N ALA A 143 -5.22 -9.69 10.69
CA ALA A 143 -4.08 -10.46 11.17
C ALA A 143 -3.44 -11.34 10.08
N THR A 144 -4.18 -11.66 9.00
CA THR A 144 -3.66 -12.45 7.87
C THR A 144 -3.12 -11.58 6.73
N ALA A 145 -3.33 -10.27 6.78
CA ALA A 145 -2.97 -9.34 5.72
C ALA A 145 -1.84 -8.40 6.16
N PRO A 146 -0.73 -8.31 5.41
CA PRO A 146 0.26 -7.28 5.67
C PRO A 146 -0.34 -5.89 5.43
N SER A 147 0.30 -4.87 6.00
CA SER A 147 0.05 -3.50 5.56
C SER A 147 0.47 -3.32 4.09
N TYR A 148 -0.10 -2.32 3.39
CA TYR A 148 0.34 -2.00 2.04
C TYR A 148 1.85 -1.75 1.96
N ALA A 149 2.43 -1.07 2.96
CA ALA A 149 3.84 -0.74 2.93
C ALA A 149 4.73 -1.98 3.05
N GLU A 150 4.31 -2.97 3.83
CA GLU A 150 4.98 -4.27 3.90
C GLU A 150 4.85 -5.04 2.59
N LYS A 151 3.66 -5.06 1.97
CA LYS A 151 3.47 -5.70 0.66
C LYS A 151 4.29 -5.02 -0.43
N ASP A 152 4.28 -3.68 -0.50
CA ASP A 152 5.07 -2.91 -1.48
C ASP A 152 6.57 -3.19 -1.34
N LEU A 153 7.07 -3.32 -0.10
CA LEU A 153 8.44 -3.73 0.14
C LEU A 153 8.71 -5.16 -0.35
N ASP A 154 7.83 -6.11 -0.05
CA ASP A 154 7.98 -7.50 -0.49
C ASP A 154 7.96 -7.63 -2.02
N ASP A 155 7.08 -6.89 -2.70
CA ASP A 155 7.00 -6.82 -4.16
C ASP A 155 8.29 -6.24 -4.77
N ARG A 156 8.84 -5.17 -4.18
CA ARG A 156 10.11 -4.56 -4.62
C ARG A 156 11.31 -5.49 -4.43
N ILE A 157 11.35 -6.22 -3.31
CA ILE A 157 12.37 -7.24 -3.06
C ILE A 157 12.23 -8.35 -4.11
N ALA A 158 11.02 -8.83 -4.38
CA ALA A 158 10.78 -9.88 -5.38
C ALA A 158 11.23 -9.46 -6.78
N LEU A 159 10.94 -8.22 -7.18
CA LEU A 159 11.41 -7.66 -8.45
C LEU A 159 12.94 -7.58 -8.53
N ALA A 160 13.59 -7.19 -7.42
CA ALA A 160 15.05 -7.16 -7.36
C ALA A 160 15.66 -8.58 -7.39
N GLU A 161 15.03 -9.56 -6.73
CA GLU A 161 15.42 -10.97 -6.77
C GLU A 161 15.32 -11.55 -8.18
N GLU A 162 14.25 -11.24 -8.91
CA GLU A 162 14.10 -11.62 -10.32
C GLU A 162 15.17 -10.97 -11.19
N PHE A 163 15.39 -9.66 -11.02
CA PHE A 163 16.41 -8.94 -11.77
C PHE A 163 17.80 -9.58 -11.60
N VAL A 164 18.23 -9.86 -10.36
CA VAL A 164 19.56 -10.47 -10.14
C VAL A 164 19.66 -11.87 -10.71
N ARG A 165 18.57 -12.64 -10.68
CA ARG A 165 18.51 -13.99 -11.25
C ARG A 165 18.69 -13.97 -12.77
N GLU A 166 18.07 -13.02 -13.44
CA GLU A 166 18.14 -12.89 -14.91
C GLU A 166 19.46 -12.26 -15.39
N ASN A 167 19.99 -11.30 -14.64
CA ASN A 167 21.08 -10.46 -15.12
C ASN A 167 22.46 -10.84 -14.53
N GLY A 168 22.49 -11.53 -13.38
CA GLY A 168 23.73 -11.91 -12.69
C GLY A 168 24.44 -10.76 -11.97
N TYR A 169 23.80 -9.60 -11.85
CA TYR A 169 24.30 -8.43 -11.12
C TYR A 169 23.15 -7.67 -10.44
N ARG A 170 23.47 -6.93 -9.38
CA ARG A 170 22.47 -6.14 -8.64
C ARG A 170 22.03 -4.89 -9.42
N PRO A 171 20.76 -4.48 -9.32
CA PRO A 171 20.27 -3.28 -9.98
C PRO A 171 21.07 -2.03 -9.57
N SER A 172 20.98 -0.97 -10.37
CA SER A 172 21.73 0.27 -10.09
C SER A 172 21.27 0.94 -8.78
N SER A 173 22.13 1.77 -8.18
CA SER A 173 21.75 2.56 -6.99
C SER A 173 20.52 3.45 -7.21
N ARG A 174 20.23 3.86 -8.46
CA ARG A 174 19.03 4.64 -8.78
C ARG A 174 17.78 3.75 -8.78
N ALA A 175 17.86 2.57 -9.38
CA ALA A 175 16.78 1.58 -9.35
C ALA A 175 16.54 1.01 -7.94
N MET A 176 17.59 1.01 -7.12
CA MET A 176 17.58 0.61 -5.71
C MET A 176 17.54 1.82 -4.75
N SER A 177 17.05 3.00 -5.17
CA SER A 177 17.04 4.17 -4.28
C SER A 177 16.27 3.90 -2.99
N TRP A 178 15.20 3.10 -3.09
CA TRP A 178 14.43 2.62 -1.95
C TRP A 178 15.25 1.73 -0.99
N LEU A 179 16.26 0.99 -1.47
CA LEU A 179 17.17 0.24 -0.60
C LEU A 179 18.11 1.17 0.18
N LYS A 180 18.47 2.35 -0.34
CA LYS A 180 19.27 3.33 0.41
C LYS A 180 18.49 3.86 1.59
N ASP A 181 17.25 4.24 1.38
CA ASP A 181 16.36 4.68 2.45
C ASP A 181 16.21 3.57 3.51
N TYR A 182 16.18 2.31 3.09
CA TYR A 182 16.05 1.15 3.95
C TYR A 182 17.32 0.82 4.76
N VAL A 183 18.48 0.80 4.10
CA VAL A 183 19.78 0.49 4.73
C VAL A 183 20.25 1.62 5.65
N HIS A 184 19.92 2.87 5.35
CA HIS A 184 20.26 4.02 6.18
C HIS A 184 19.24 4.30 7.30
N GLY A 185 18.18 3.50 7.42
CA GLY A 185 17.13 3.71 8.42
C GLY A 185 16.32 5.00 8.20
N THR A 186 16.44 5.63 7.03
CA THR A 186 15.73 6.86 6.63
C THR A 186 14.45 6.57 5.86
N TYR A 187 14.08 5.30 5.71
CA TYR A 187 12.78 4.89 5.17
C TYR A 187 11.70 5.28 6.18
N HIS A 188 11.13 6.46 5.98
CA HIS A 188 9.91 6.85 6.65
C HIS A 188 8.76 6.07 6.03
N LEU A 189 8.51 4.88 6.57
CA LEU A 189 7.19 4.28 6.49
C LEU A 189 6.26 5.25 7.22
N ASP A 190 5.47 6.04 6.48
CA ASP A 190 4.50 6.95 7.09
C ASP A 190 3.51 6.15 7.96
N GLY A 191 3.79 5.97 9.25
CA GLY A 191 2.90 5.30 10.21
C GLY A 191 3.56 4.20 11.07
N PRO A 192 2.86 3.74 12.12
CA PRO A 192 3.38 3.40 13.44
C PRO A 192 4.05 2.02 13.52
N PHE A 193 5.35 1.92 13.23
CA PHE A 193 6.16 0.82 13.78
C PHE A 193 6.58 1.20 15.19
N GLY A 194 5.58 1.17 16.08
CA GLY A 194 5.83 0.96 17.49
C GLY A 194 6.71 -0.28 17.63
N THR A 195 7.76 -0.13 18.44
CA THR A 195 8.53 -1.19 19.11
C THR A 195 7.99 -2.60 18.86
N GLY A 196 8.54 -3.30 17.86
CA GLY A 196 7.96 -4.55 17.40
C GLY A 196 8.84 -5.29 16.41
N SER A 197 10.08 -5.53 16.84
CA SER A 197 11.08 -6.38 16.20
C SER A 197 11.79 -5.76 14.99
N ARG A 198 13.12 -5.91 15.02
CA ARG A 198 13.96 -6.02 13.83
C ARG A 198 13.12 -6.63 12.71
N LEU A 199 12.89 -5.85 11.64
CA LEU A 199 13.04 -6.31 10.27
C LEU A 199 13.06 -7.85 10.24
N ASN A 200 11.87 -8.49 10.17
CA ASN A 200 11.76 -9.94 10.39
C ASN A 200 12.87 -10.63 9.58
N ASP A 201 13.71 -11.45 10.23
CA ASP A 201 15.06 -11.84 9.77
C ASP A 201 15.09 -12.28 8.30
N ILE A 202 13.96 -12.82 7.82
CA ILE A 202 13.66 -13.17 6.43
C ILE A 202 13.91 -12.02 5.43
N ARG A 203 13.33 -10.82 5.62
CA ARG A 203 13.49 -9.70 4.67
C ARG A 203 14.92 -9.19 4.65
N ALA A 204 15.59 -9.15 5.80
CA ALA A 204 17.01 -8.80 5.88
C ALA A 204 17.87 -9.80 5.10
N ALA A 205 17.61 -11.09 5.26
CA ALA A 205 18.32 -12.13 4.54
C ALA A 205 18.13 -12.01 3.01
N ARG A 206 16.90 -11.79 2.55
CA ARG A 206 16.58 -11.57 1.12
C ARG A 206 17.35 -10.37 0.55
N ILE A 207 17.33 -9.24 1.25
CA ILE A 207 18.05 -8.04 0.81
C ILE A 207 19.56 -8.25 0.82
N LYS A 208 20.10 -8.93 1.85
CA LYS A 208 21.53 -9.26 1.91
C LYS A 208 21.96 -10.14 0.72
N ALA A 209 21.11 -11.09 0.32
CA ALA A 209 21.35 -11.93 -0.84
C ALA A 209 21.39 -11.12 -2.15
N ILE A 210 20.47 -10.16 -2.35
CA ILE A 210 20.51 -9.23 -3.49
C ILE A 210 21.80 -8.41 -3.47
N LEU A 211 22.18 -7.86 -2.32
CA LEU A 211 23.38 -7.01 -2.20
C LEU A 211 24.68 -7.79 -2.42
N ALA A 212 24.69 -9.11 -2.24
CA ALA A 212 25.85 -9.96 -2.50
C ALA A 212 26.17 -10.11 -4.00
N TYR A 213 25.22 -9.84 -4.91
CA TYR A 213 25.51 -9.81 -6.34
C TYR A 213 26.45 -8.64 -6.69
N PRO A 214 27.34 -8.80 -7.69
CA PRO A 214 28.22 -7.72 -8.12
C PRO A 214 27.41 -6.53 -8.63
N SER A 215 27.93 -5.33 -8.49
CA SER A 215 27.40 -4.17 -9.20
C SER A 215 27.54 -4.34 -10.71
N ILE A 216 26.72 -3.63 -11.50
CA ILE A 216 26.86 -3.60 -12.97
C ILE A 216 28.28 -3.23 -13.43
N VAL A 217 28.98 -2.37 -12.67
CA VAL A 217 30.35 -1.97 -12.98
C VAL A 217 31.33 -3.14 -12.76
N GLU A 218 31.20 -3.86 -11.65
CA GLU A 218 32.01 -5.05 -11.37
C GLU A 218 31.70 -6.18 -12.35
N TYR A 219 30.41 -6.44 -12.60
CA TYR A 219 29.96 -7.45 -13.55
C TYR A 219 30.48 -7.20 -14.97
N SER A 220 30.33 -5.97 -15.47
CA SER A 220 30.82 -5.60 -16.81
C SER A 220 32.35 -5.68 -16.90
N TRP A 221 33.05 -5.29 -15.82
CA TRP A 221 34.49 -5.38 -15.76
C TRP A 221 34.97 -6.84 -15.79
N ASN A 222 34.34 -7.71 -14.98
CA ASN A 222 34.63 -9.15 -14.96
C ASN A 222 34.36 -9.78 -16.33
N ARG A 223 33.21 -9.48 -16.95
CA ARG A 223 32.86 -9.98 -18.28
C ARG A 223 33.88 -9.57 -19.35
N ASN A 224 34.32 -8.32 -19.35
CA ASN A 224 35.35 -7.87 -20.31
C ASN A 224 36.70 -8.52 -20.05
N PHE A 225 37.05 -8.76 -18.78
CA PHE A 225 38.25 -9.48 -18.42
C PHE A 225 38.19 -10.96 -18.86
N ASP A 226 37.05 -11.62 -18.67
CA ASP A 226 36.83 -12.98 -19.16
C ASP A 226 36.92 -13.06 -20.69
N GLN A 227 36.30 -12.11 -21.40
CA GLN A 227 36.45 -12.00 -22.85
C GLN A 227 37.90 -11.75 -23.28
N LEU A 228 38.68 -11.02 -22.49
CA LEU A 228 40.09 -10.79 -22.75
C LEU A 228 40.92 -12.07 -22.55
N LYS A 229 40.66 -12.83 -21.47
CA LYS A 229 41.31 -14.14 -21.25
C LYS A 229 41.01 -15.07 -22.42
N ASP A 230 39.76 -15.15 -22.83
CA ASP A 230 39.31 -15.96 -23.97
C ASP A 230 39.99 -15.53 -25.27
N TYR A 231 40.08 -14.22 -25.54
CA TYR A 231 40.78 -13.69 -26.70
C TYR A 231 42.26 -14.09 -26.66
N ALA A 232 42.95 -13.82 -25.55
CA ALA A 232 44.36 -14.14 -25.41
C ALA A 232 44.63 -15.63 -25.59
N SER A 233 43.76 -16.50 -25.05
CA SER A 233 43.84 -17.95 -25.23
C SER A 233 43.71 -18.39 -26.69
N ARG A 234 42.83 -17.75 -27.48
CA ARG A 234 42.64 -18.05 -28.91
C ARG A 234 43.72 -17.47 -29.83
N HIS A 235 44.54 -16.55 -29.31
CA HIS A 235 45.53 -15.79 -30.08
C HIS A 235 46.95 -15.89 -29.48
N ASP A 236 47.28 -17.02 -28.84
CA ASP A 236 48.62 -17.32 -28.30
C ASP A 236 49.20 -16.22 -27.38
N GLY A 237 48.33 -15.67 -26.52
CA GLY A 237 48.69 -14.59 -25.59
C GLY A 237 48.67 -13.19 -26.20
N ALA A 238 48.40 -13.05 -27.50
CA ALA A 238 48.27 -11.75 -28.14
C ALA A 238 47.04 -10.99 -27.62
N LEU A 239 47.23 -9.70 -27.36
CA LEU A 239 46.16 -8.80 -26.93
C LEU A 239 45.52 -8.12 -28.14
N PRO A 240 44.23 -7.72 -28.06
CA PRO A 240 43.56 -7.02 -29.14
C PRO A 240 44.24 -5.66 -29.38
N GLY A 241 44.91 -5.53 -30.52
CA GLY A 241 45.65 -4.32 -30.93
C GLY A 241 44.88 -3.37 -31.84
N ASN A 242 43.71 -3.78 -32.35
CA ASN A 242 42.89 -3.00 -33.26
C ASN A 242 41.89 -2.11 -32.50
N TRP A 243 41.84 -0.82 -32.84
CA TRP A 243 40.93 0.17 -32.27
C TRP A 243 39.44 -0.15 -32.47
N SER A 244 39.09 -0.92 -33.51
CA SER A 244 37.71 -1.34 -33.77
C SER A 244 37.24 -2.45 -32.82
N HIS A 245 38.15 -3.13 -32.12
CA HIS A 245 37.79 -4.21 -31.20
C HIS A 245 37.33 -3.63 -29.84
N PRO A 246 36.16 -4.02 -29.30
CA PRO A 246 35.64 -3.45 -28.04
C PRO A 246 36.61 -3.54 -26.85
N LEU A 247 37.37 -4.63 -26.76
CA LEU A 247 38.36 -4.84 -25.70
C LEU A 247 39.59 -3.91 -25.80
N PHE A 248 39.93 -3.38 -26.99
CA PHE A 248 41.04 -2.43 -27.12
C PHE A 248 40.75 -1.14 -26.35
N SER A 249 39.55 -0.60 -26.54
CA SER A 249 39.09 0.60 -25.83
C SER A 249 39.04 0.36 -24.31
N TRP A 250 38.54 -0.82 -23.89
CA TRP A 250 38.51 -1.19 -22.47
C TRP A 250 39.92 -1.29 -21.85
N LEU A 251 40.87 -1.95 -22.52
CA LEU A 251 42.27 -2.04 -22.10
C LEU A 251 42.94 -0.67 -21.99
N THR A 252 42.69 0.21 -22.96
CA THR A 252 43.20 1.59 -22.96
C THR A 252 42.75 2.34 -21.71
N VAL A 253 41.48 2.19 -21.33
CA VAL A 253 40.94 2.76 -20.09
C VAL A 253 41.64 2.15 -18.87
N GLN A 254 41.81 0.82 -18.80
CA GLN A 254 42.48 0.17 -17.65
C GLN A 254 43.92 0.67 -17.48
N ARG A 255 44.71 0.71 -18.57
CA ARG A 255 46.10 1.19 -18.56
C ARG A 255 46.19 2.66 -18.14
N ARG A 256 45.26 3.51 -18.61
CA ARG A 256 45.18 4.92 -18.20
C ARG A 256 44.88 5.06 -16.71
N GLN A 257 43.93 4.30 -16.17
CA GLN A 257 43.60 4.34 -14.74
C GLN A 257 44.75 3.82 -13.88
N TYR A 258 45.45 2.77 -14.34
CA TYR A 258 46.62 2.23 -13.67
C TYR A 258 47.76 3.26 -13.55
N ARG A 259 48.15 3.91 -14.65
CA ARG A 259 49.19 4.96 -14.64
C ARG A 259 48.84 6.16 -13.76
N ARG A 260 47.54 6.40 -13.52
CA ARG A 260 47.04 7.47 -12.65
C ARG A 260 46.89 7.04 -11.19
N GLY A 261 47.24 5.81 -10.83
CA GLY A 261 47.04 5.26 -9.49
C GLY A 261 45.57 5.13 -9.08
N ARG A 262 44.64 5.08 -10.03
CA ARG A 262 43.18 5.04 -9.80
C ARG A 262 42.56 3.65 -9.96
N LEU A 263 43.37 2.67 -10.36
CA LEU A 263 42.92 1.29 -10.48
C LEU A 263 43.06 0.61 -9.12
N SER A 264 42.02 -0.10 -8.67
CA SER A 264 42.06 -0.76 -7.36
C SER A 264 43.13 -1.85 -7.32
N PRO A 265 43.73 -2.14 -6.15
CA PRO A 265 44.75 -3.19 -6.02
C PRO A 265 44.28 -4.56 -6.54
N GLU A 266 43.02 -4.90 -6.31
CA GLU A 266 42.41 -6.16 -6.76
C GLU A 266 42.39 -6.22 -8.29
N ARG A 267 41.94 -5.15 -8.95
CA ARG A 267 41.92 -5.07 -10.42
C ARG A 267 43.33 -5.12 -11.02
N VAL A 268 44.31 -4.50 -10.36
CA VAL A 268 45.72 -4.59 -10.77
C VAL A 268 46.20 -6.04 -10.70
N SER A 269 45.97 -6.71 -9.56
CA SER A 269 46.34 -8.11 -9.35
C SER A 269 45.71 -9.02 -10.41
N THR A 270 44.40 -8.88 -10.64
CA THR A 270 43.69 -9.65 -11.67
C THR A 270 44.23 -9.39 -13.07
N LEU A 271 44.45 -8.14 -13.49
CA LEU A 271 44.98 -7.86 -14.83
C LEU A 271 46.41 -8.39 -15.03
N ARG A 272 47.24 -8.43 -13.97
CA ARG A 272 48.60 -8.98 -14.02
C ARG A 272 48.67 -10.49 -14.27
N THR A 273 47.56 -11.20 -14.08
CA THR A 273 47.49 -12.63 -14.43
C THR A 273 47.63 -12.89 -15.94
N LEU A 274 47.43 -11.87 -16.77
CA LEU A 274 47.64 -11.94 -18.21
C LEU A 274 48.90 -11.13 -18.61
N PRO A 275 49.89 -11.76 -19.28
CA PRO A 275 51.07 -11.07 -19.77
C PRO A 275 50.76 -9.88 -20.69
N GLY A 276 51.52 -8.78 -20.57
CA GLY A 276 51.42 -7.61 -21.45
C GLY A 276 50.19 -6.70 -21.26
N VAL A 277 49.30 -7.01 -20.33
CA VAL A 277 48.08 -6.22 -20.11
C VAL A 277 48.36 -4.88 -19.44
N LEU A 278 49.12 -4.88 -18.33
CA LEU A 278 49.57 -3.67 -17.66
C LEU A 278 51.04 -3.39 -18.00
N PRO A 279 51.41 -2.12 -18.24
CA PRO A 279 52.82 -1.76 -18.42
C PRO A 279 53.58 -1.97 -17.11
N GLU A 280 54.87 -2.31 -17.20
CA GLU A 280 55.76 -2.23 -16.05
C GLU A 280 55.83 -0.77 -15.60
N VAL A 281 55.54 -0.51 -14.31
CA VAL A 281 55.73 0.82 -13.75
C VAL A 281 57.22 0.95 -13.49
N GLN A 282 57.90 1.70 -14.35
CA GLN A 282 59.19 2.27 -13.96
C GLN A 282 58.91 3.15 -12.74
N SER A 283 59.47 2.79 -11.60
CA SER A 283 59.43 3.60 -10.38
C SER A 283 59.90 5.01 -10.73
N LEU A 284 59.06 6.01 -10.46
CA LEU A 284 59.45 7.41 -10.49
C LEU A 284 60.35 7.72 -9.28
N GLU A 285 61.50 7.05 -9.19
CA GLU A 285 62.55 7.33 -8.20
C GLU A 285 63.83 7.88 -8.85
N GLN A 286 63.79 8.29 -10.13
CA GLN A 286 64.98 8.83 -10.82
C GLN A 286 64.79 10.21 -11.46
N ALA A 287 64.03 11.10 -10.82
CA ALA A 287 64.11 12.52 -11.14
C ALA A 287 63.83 13.36 -9.89
N ALA A 288 64.84 13.42 -9.01
CA ALA A 288 65.03 14.50 -8.06
C ALA A 288 66.13 15.41 -8.58
#